data_AF-A0A1S4D1Z9-F1
#
_entry.id   AF-A0A1S4D1Z9-F1
#
_cell.length_a   1.000
_cell.length_b   1.000
_cell.length_c   1.000
_cell.angle_alpha   90.00
_cell.angle_beta   90.00
_cell.angle_gamma   90.00
#
_symmetry.space_group_name_H-M   'P 1'
#
loop_
_entity.id
_entity.type
_entity.pdbx_description
1 polymer ?
#
loop_
_entity_poly.entity_id
_entity_poly.type
_entity_poly.pdbx_seq_one_letter_code
_entity_poly.pdbx_strand_id
1 'polypeptide(L)'
;MSMFFDVCSFFQSWNNDSVEAEMEKVSSIVKGLRSKRTLLPPKERFARLEAFVLCRTTDTVETINKRKMEICTLATLSSLKVSSDSDATPTRWLTKIVDDSVTVFLEEKGTTSNSETEVERLEKKREETRK
;
A
#
# COMPACT_ATOMS: atom_id res chain seq x y z
N MET A 1 27.91 11.23 42.30
CA MET A 1 27.10 11.80 41.22
C MET A 1 25.97 10.80 40.94
N SER A 2 24.85 10.89 41.65
CA SER A 2 23.74 9.95 41.45
C SER A 2 22.83 10.51 40.36
N MET A 3 22.81 9.84 39.21
CA MET A 3 21.90 10.12 38.10
C MET A 3 20.51 9.61 38.51
N PHE A 4 19.68 10.50 39.06
CA PHE A 4 18.25 10.24 39.20
C PHE A 4 17.63 10.32 37.80
N PHE A 5 17.38 9.17 37.19
CA PHE A 5 16.51 9.07 36.04
C PHE A 5 15.09 8.97 36.60
N ASP A 6 14.27 10.00 36.38
CA ASP A 6 12.83 9.91 36.63
C ASP A 6 12.31 8.73 35.80
N VAL A 7 11.90 7.66 36.46
CA VAL A 7 11.32 6.50 35.79
C VAL A 7 10.02 6.95 35.15
N CYS A 8 9.91 6.80 33.83
CA CYS A 8 8.68 7.06 33.09
C CYS A 8 7.52 6.31 33.77
N SER A 9 6.66 7.08 34.42
CA SER A 9 5.51 6.54 35.14
C SER A 9 4.38 6.30 34.15
N PHE A 10 3.75 5.13 34.24
CA PHE A 10 2.62 4.76 33.40
C PHE A 10 1.40 5.63 33.74
N PHE A 11 0.94 6.43 32.78
CA PHE A 11 -0.30 7.20 32.90
C PHE A 11 -1.42 6.51 32.14
N GLN A 12 -2.45 6.06 32.85
CA GLN A 12 -3.60 5.36 32.26
C GLN A 12 -4.33 6.19 31.20
N SER A 13 -4.31 7.53 31.31
CA SER A 13 -4.91 8.45 30.34
C SER A 13 -4.20 8.49 28.98
N TRP A 14 -2.99 7.93 28.88
CA TRP A 14 -2.29 7.77 27.61
C TRP A 14 -2.64 6.47 26.90
N ASN A 15 -3.33 5.54 27.58
CA ASN A 15 -3.85 4.36 26.93
C ASN A 15 -5.07 4.74 26.06
N ASN A 16 -5.06 4.29 24.80
CA ASN A 16 -6.14 4.54 23.87
C ASN A 16 -6.35 3.31 22.98
N ASP A 17 -7.16 2.39 23.48
CA ASP A 17 -7.49 1.13 22.82
C ASP A 17 -8.00 1.33 21.37
N SER A 18 -8.72 2.43 21.10
CA SER A 18 -9.21 2.74 19.76
C SER A 18 -8.06 3.02 18.80
N VAL A 19 -7.05 3.81 19.22
CA VAL A 19 -5.87 4.10 18.39
C VAL A 19 -5.00 2.86 18.23
N GLU A 20 -4.87 2.04 19.28
CA GLU A 20 -4.14 0.79 19.19
C GLU A 20 -4.74 -0.17 18.15
N ALA A 21 -6.08 -0.32 18.16
CA ALA A 21 -6.78 -1.12 17.16
C ALA A 21 -6.64 -0.55 15.73
N GLU A 22 -6.73 0.77 15.55
CA GLU A 22 -6.45 1.42 14.25
C GLU A 22 -5.02 1.08 13.78
N MET A 23 -4.03 1.21 14.66
CA MET A 23 -2.62 1.00 14.33
C MET A 23 -2.28 -0.47 14.08
N GLU A 24 -2.93 -1.40 14.78
CA GLU A 24 -2.81 -2.83 14.51
C GLU A 24 -3.29 -3.15 13.09
N LYS A 25 -4.42 -2.57 12.67
CA LYS A 25 -4.95 -2.73 11.30
C LYS A 25 -3.99 -2.14 10.26
N VAL A 26 -3.45 -0.94 10.50
CA VAL A 26 -2.40 -0.34 9.66
C VAL A 26 -1.19 -1.26 9.54
N SER A 27 -0.72 -1.81 10.66
CA SER A 27 0.43 -2.73 10.70
C SER A 27 0.17 -4.00 9.87
N SER A 28 -1.02 -4.59 9.98
CA SER A 28 -1.43 -5.76 9.22
C SER A 28 -1.49 -5.51 7.72
N ILE A 29 -2.04 -4.36 7.30
CA ILE A 29 -2.04 -3.92 5.89
C ILE A 29 -0.61 -3.76 5.37
N VAL A 30 0.24 -3.04 6.11
CA VAL A 30 1.65 -2.79 5.72
C VAL A 30 2.43 -4.11 5.60
N LYS A 31 2.27 -5.03 6.56
CA LYS A 31 2.86 -6.37 6.50
C LYS A 31 2.35 -7.14 5.29
N GLY A 32 1.06 -7.02 4.98
CA GLY A 32 0.46 -7.62 3.80
C GLY A 32 1.11 -7.17 2.50
N LEU A 33 1.20 -5.85 2.29
CA LEU A 33 1.83 -5.25 1.12
C LEU A 33 3.32 -5.60 1.02
N ARG A 34 4.06 -5.49 2.13
CA ARG A 34 5.47 -5.87 2.19
C ARG A 34 5.69 -7.34 1.83
N SER A 35 4.79 -8.24 2.27
CA SER A 35 4.89 -9.67 1.93
C SER A 35 4.61 -9.97 0.46
N LYS A 36 3.75 -9.18 -0.22
CA LYS A 36 3.54 -9.36 -1.67
C LYS A 36 4.72 -8.85 -2.47
N ARG A 37 5.33 -7.76 -2.01
CA ARG A 37 6.54 -7.20 -2.61
C ARG A 37 7.75 -8.13 -2.59
N THR A 38 7.83 -9.11 -1.69
CA THR A 38 8.92 -10.11 -1.73
C THR A 38 8.79 -11.10 -2.87
N LEU A 39 7.61 -11.19 -3.51
CA LEU A 39 7.38 -12.03 -4.69
C LEU A 39 7.88 -11.36 -5.98
N LEU A 40 8.13 -10.05 -5.94
CA LEU A 40 8.56 -9.29 -7.10
C LEU A 40 10.07 -9.48 -7.36
N PRO A 41 10.51 -9.37 -8.63
CA PRO A 41 11.93 -9.37 -8.99
C PRO A 41 12.71 -8.29 -8.21
N PRO A 42 14.01 -8.49 -7.93
CA PRO A 42 14.81 -7.56 -7.12
C PRO A 42 14.76 -6.10 -7.58
N LYS A 43 14.70 -5.87 -8.90
CA LYS A 43 14.62 -4.51 -9.48
C LYS A 43 13.30 -3.80 -9.15
N GLU A 44 12.20 -4.55 -9.07
CA GLU A 44 10.87 -4.02 -8.78
C GLU A 44 10.59 -3.95 -7.29
N ARG A 45 11.20 -4.85 -6.50
CA ARG A 45 11.06 -4.91 -5.05
C ARG A 45 11.42 -3.60 -4.34
N PHE A 46 12.34 -2.81 -4.90
CA PHE A 46 12.76 -1.52 -4.33
C PHE A 46 12.04 -0.31 -4.94
N ALA A 47 11.20 -0.50 -5.96
CA ALA A 47 10.43 0.57 -6.56
C ALA A 47 9.26 0.98 -5.65
N ARG A 48 8.82 2.24 -5.79
CA ARG A 48 7.55 2.70 -5.23
C ARG A 48 6.42 2.27 -6.17
N LEU A 49 5.55 1.39 -5.68
CA LEU A 49 4.47 0.76 -6.43
C LEU A 49 3.11 1.31 -6.00
N GLU A 50 2.13 1.26 -6.89
CA GLU A 50 0.75 1.56 -6.52
C GLU A 50 0.15 0.41 -5.70
N ALA A 51 -0.76 0.75 -4.80
CA ALA A 51 -1.56 -0.24 -4.10
C ALA A 51 -3.04 0.16 -4.04
N PHE A 52 -3.88 -0.86 -3.94
CA PHE A 52 -5.32 -0.72 -3.77
C PHE A 52 -5.77 -1.54 -2.58
N VAL A 53 -6.70 -0.99 -1.80
CA VAL A 53 -7.27 -1.65 -0.63
C VAL A 53 -8.77 -1.73 -0.81
N LEU A 54 -9.28 -2.96 -0.87
CA LEU A 54 -10.70 -3.24 -0.87
C LEU A 54 -11.15 -3.45 0.58
N CYS A 55 -12.16 -2.69 0.97
CA CYS A 55 -12.75 -2.74 2.31
C CYS A 55 -14.19 -3.25 2.22
N ARG A 56 -14.63 -4.03 3.20
CA ARG A 56 -16.03 -4.52 3.22
C ARG A 56 -17.03 -3.48 3.73
N THR A 57 -16.58 -2.54 4.56
CA THR A 57 -17.44 -1.53 5.19
C THR A 57 -16.90 -0.12 4.97
N THR A 58 -17.80 0.86 4.93
CA THR A 58 -17.48 2.30 4.81
C THR A 58 -16.62 2.79 5.98
N ASP A 59 -16.88 2.32 7.19
CA ASP A 59 -16.12 2.72 8.40
C ASP A 59 -14.65 2.30 8.29
N THR A 60 -14.40 1.14 7.68
CA THR A 60 -13.04 0.66 7.41
C THR A 60 -12.36 1.51 6.34
N VAL A 61 -13.11 1.95 5.31
CA VAL A 61 -12.62 2.89 4.29
C VAL A 61 -12.20 4.21 4.94
N GLU A 62 -13.02 4.78 5.81
CA GLU A 62 -12.72 6.05 6.49
C GLU A 62 -11.48 5.93 7.40
N THR A 63 -11.40 4.85 8.18
CA THR A 63 -10.27 4.58 9.07
C THR A 63 -8.96 4.45 8.28
N ILE A 64 -8.97 3.69 7.18
CA ILE A 64 -7.79 3.51 6.34
C ILE A 64 -7.44 4.81 5.61
N ASN A 65 -8.43 5.60 5.18
CA ASN A 65 -8.18 6.91 4.59
C ASN A 65 -7.54 7.90 5.58
N LYS A 66 -7.99 7.92 6.84
CA LYS A 66 -7.38 8.72 7.91
C LYS A 66 -5.90 8.36 8.13
N ARG A 67 -5.54 7.08 7.97
CA ARG A 67 -4.18 6.54 8.16
C ARG A 67 -3.42 6.29 6.85
N LYS A 68 -3.91 6.81 5.74
CA LYS A 68 -3.40 6.56 4.38
C LYS A 68 -1.91 6.89 4.23
N MET A 69 -1.48 8.01 4.79
CA MET A 69 -0.09 8.47 4.71
C MET A 69 0.88 7.54 5.43
N GLU A 70 0.48 7.01 6.59
CA GLU A 70 1.28 6.07 7.37
C GLU A 70 1.46 4.77 6.58
N ILE A 71 0.37 4.25 5.99
CA ILE A 71 0.42 3.06 5.14
C ILE A 71 1.33 3.28 3.93
N CYS A 72 1.14 4.39 3.19
CA CYS A 72 1.97 4.73 2.04
C CYS A 72 3.47 4.78 2.39
N THR A 73 3.80 5.42 3.50
CA THR A 73 5.19 5.61 3.94
C THR A 73 5.80 4.29 4.38
N LEU A 74 5.13 3.57 5.28
CA LEU A 74 5.62 2.32 5.84
C LEU A 74 5.64 1.19 4.80
N ALA A 75 4.74 1.18 3.82
CA ALA A 75 4.76 0.23 2.73
C ALA A 75 5.56 0.71 1.50
N THR A 76 6.22 1.86 1.55
CA THR A 76 7.04 2.39 0.43
C THR A 76 6.26 2.50 -0.89
N LEU A 77 5.00 2.93 -0.83
CA LEU A 77 4.12 3.03 -1.99
C LEU A 77 4.30 4.34 -2.73
N SER A 78 3.96 4.36 -4.02
CA SER A 78 3.81 5.60 -4.80
C SER A 78 2.45 6.24 -4.52
N SER A 79 1.38 5.44 -4.54
CA SER A 79 0.00 5.85 -4.27
C SER A 79 -0.78 4.72 -3.59
N LEU A 80 -1.86 5.09 -2.89
CA LEU A 80 -2.81 4.15 -2.29
C LEU A 80 -4.23 4.56 -2.70
N LYS A 81 -4.98 3.63 -3.27
CA LYS A 81 -6.42 3.78 -3.53
C LYS A 81 -7.18 2.91 -2.53
N VAL A 82 -8.30 3.40 -2.01
CA VAL A 82 -9.12 2.71 -1.03
C VAL A 82 -10.56 2.76 -1.53
N SER A 83 -11.22 1.61 -1.60
CA SER A 83 -12.61 1.51 -2.04
C SER A 83 -13.33 0.41 -1.27
N SER A 84 -14.66 0.51 -1.20
CA SER A 84 -15.52 -0.60 -0.78
C SER A 84 -16.14 -1.36 -1.95
N ASP A 85 -15.96 -0.85 -3.16
CA ASP A 85 -16.51 -1.42 -4.38
C ASP A 85 -15.54 -2.46 -4.98
N SER A 86 -16.03 -3.70 -5.12
CA SER A 86 -15.28 -4.80 -5.72
C SER A 86 -15.04 -4.63 -7.21
N ASP A 87 -15.89 -3.89 -7.92
CA ASP A 87 -15.79 -3.70 -9.37
C ASP A 87 -14.61 -2.79 -9.75
N ALA A 88 -14.08 -2.04 -8.78
CA ALA A 88 -12.89 -1.22 -8.92
C ALA A 88 -11.57 -2.01 -8.74
N THR A 89 -11.62 -3.32 -8.53
CA THR A 89 -10.41 -4.12 -8.24
C THR A 89 -9.57 -4.41 -9.50
N PRO A 90 -8.26 -4.16 -9.47
CA PRO A 90 -7.38 -4.50 -10.60
C PRO A 90 -7.18 -6.02 -10.75
N THR A 91 -7.49 -6.58 -11.92
CA THR A 91 -7.45 -8.04 -12.17
C THR A 91 -6.04 -8.65 -12.19
N ARG A 92 -4.98 -7.85 -12.37
CA ARG A 92 -3.58 -8.33 -12.53
C ARG A 92 -2.64 -7.92 -11.40
N TRP A 93 -3.19 -7.58 -10.23
CA TRP A 93 -2.37 -7.13 -9.10
C TRP A 93 -2.17 -8.25 -8.08
N LEU A 94 -1.03 -8.20 -7.38
CA LEU A 94 -0.69 -9.16 -6.33
C LEU A 94 -1.65 -8.98 -5.15
N THR A 95 -2.49 -9.96 -4.92
CA THR A 95 -3.57 -9.87 -3.93
C THR A 95 -3.21 -10.59 -2.63
N LYS A 96 -3.59 -10.00 -1.49
CA LYS A 96 -3.56 -10.63 -0.17
C LYS A 96 -4.82 -10.29 0.61
N ILE A 97 -5.47 -11.31 1.16
CA ILE A 97 -6.50 -11.12 2.19
C ILE A 97 -5.76 -10.85 3.51
N VAL A 98 -6.02 -9.69 4.12
CA VAL A 98 -5.41 -9.32 5.41
C VAL A 98 -6.28 -9.85 6.55
N ASP A 99 -7.59 -9.62 6.44
CA ASP A 99 -8.63 -10.10 7.34
C ASP A 99 -9.98 -10.15 6.58
N ASP A 100 -11.06 -10.54 7.27
CA ASP A 100 -12.41 -10.67 6.69
C ASP A 100 -13.01 -9.34 6.18
N SER A 101 -12.44 -8.21 6.58
CA SER A 101 -12.87 -6.86 6.24
C SER A 101 -11.98 -6.18 5.19
N VAL A 102 -10.72 -6.62 5.03
CA VAL A 102 -9.72 -5.94 4.21
C VAL A 102 -8.94 -6.89 3.31
N THR A 103 -8.93 -6.57 2.02
CA THR A 103 -8.06 -7.20 1.01
C THR A 103 -7.15 -6.14 0.39
N VAL A 104 -5.86 -6.45 0.28
CA VAL A 104 -4.85 -5.55 -0.30
C VAL A 104 -4.36 -6.08 -1.64
N PHE A 105 -4.10 -5.15 -2.55
CA PHE A 105 -3.63 -5.40 -3.90
C PHE A 105 -2.39 -4.53 -4.12
N LEU A 106 -1.32 -5.13 -4.62
CA LEU A 106 -0.08 -4.43 -4.94
C LEU A 106 0.18 -4.56 -6.45
N GLU A 107 0.49 -3.44 -7.10
CA GLU A 107 0.85 -3.41 -8.50
C GLU A 107 2.06 -4.32 -8.80
N GLU A 108 1.93 -5.17 -9.82
CA GLU A 108 3.05 -5.89 -10.43
C GLU A 108 3.54 -5.07 -11.62
N LYS A 109 4.82 -4.65 -11.62
CA LYS A 109 5.29 -3.64 -12.58
C LYS A 109 5.49 -4.28 -13.96
N GLY A 110 4.46 -4.17 -14.78
CA GLY A 110 4.39 -4.67 -16.15
C GLY A 110 3.03 -4.44 -16.84
N THR A 111 2.02 -3.96 -16.10
CA THR A 111 0.64 -3.82 -16.63
C THR A 111 0.17 -2.36 -16.81
N THR A 112 0.78 -1.36 -16.14
CA THR A 112 0.14 -0.02 -16.03
C THR A 112 1.05 1.19 -16.26
N SER A 113 2.34 1.01 -16.56
CA SER A 113 3.25 2.15 -16.79
C SER A 113 4.17 1.89 -17.97
N ASN A 114 3.60 1.71 -19.17
CA ASN A 114 4.27 2.07 -20.42
C ASN A 114 3.46 1.86 -21.71
N SER A 115 2.16 1.48 -21.69
CA SER A 115 1.49 1.12 -22.95
C SER A 115 1.47 2.28 -23.94
N GLU A 116 1.20 3.51 -23.52
CA GLU A 116 1.15 4.65 -24.45
C GLU A 116 2.55 5.13 -24.87
N THR A 117 3.50 5.20 -23.93
CA THR A 117 4.86 5.69 -24.20
C THR A 117 5.79 4.67 -24.86
N GLU A 118 5.52 3.36 -24.77
CA GLU A 118 6.21 2.34 -25.60
C GLU A 118 5.54 2.21 -26.95
N VAL A 119 4.20 2.28 -27.04
CA VAL A 119 3.52 2.26 -28.34
C VAL A 119 3.99 3.45 -29.16
N GLU A 120 4.00 4.66 -28.59
CA GLU A 120 4.48 5.86 -29.31
C GLU A 120 5.97 5.77 -29.70
N ARG A 121 6.83 5.19 -28.85
CA ARG A 121 8.24 4.92 -29.21
C ARG A 121 8.39 3.88 -30.32
N LEU A 122 7.56 2.83 -30.31
CA LEU A 122 7.56 1.77 -31.32
C LEU A 122 6.95 2.25 -32.65
N GLU A 123 5.91 3.09 -32.61
CA GLU A 123 5.34 3.74 -33.79
C GLU A 123 6.33 4.71 -34.43
N LYS A 124 7.07 5.48 -33.62
CA LYS A 124 8.11 6.36 -34.18
C LYS A 124 9.24 5.57 -34.85
N LYS A 125 9.68 4.44 -34.28
CA LYS A 125 10.68 3.56 -34.90
C LYS A 125 10.19 2.88 -36.19
N ARG A 126 8.89 2.60 -36.33
CA ARG A 126 8.31 1.99 -37.55
C ARG A 126 8.26 2.98 -38.73
N GLU A 127 8.08 4.26 -38.44
CA GLU A 127 7.99 5.31 -39.46
C GLU A 127 9.38 5.67 -40.03
N GLU A 128 10.42 5.66 -39.18
CA GLU A 128 11.81 5.95 -39.57
C GLU A 128 12.42 4.87 -40.50
N THR A 129 11.92 3.64 -40.46
CA THR A 129 12.39 2.52 -41.31
C THR A 129 11.63 2.37 -42.64
N ARG A 130 10.59 3.19 -42.86
CA ARG A 130 9.76 3.17 -44.08
C ARG A 130 10.03 4.36 -45.01
N LYS A 131 10.97 5.25 -44.67
CA LYS A 131 11.48 6.31 -45.55
C LYS A 131 12.76 5.90 -46.24
#